data_AF-A0A0U1KKI2-F1
#
_entry.id   AF-A0A0U1KKI2-F1
#
_cell.length_a   1.000
_cell.length_b   1.000
_cell.length_c   1.000
_cell.angle_alpha   90.00
_cell.angle_beta   90.00
_cell.angle_gamma   90.00
#
_symmetry.space_group_name_H-M   'P 1'
#
loop_
_entity.id
_entity.type
_entity.pdbx_description
1 polymer ?
#
loop_
_entity_poly.entity_id
_entity_poly.type
_entity_poly.pdbx_seq_one_letter_code
_entity_poly.pdbx_strand_id
1 'polypeptide(L)'
;MKKISIIVVIISFTVVAIPFGSYLYVQYKLNNLEDDTYDYLLEKGYTKNDIVSVESKIKKLSLFTAEVIFADETYVIYDYKKNSSGKVIQIGVSEDPYDGDYQQFKHLE
;
A
#
# COMPACT_ATOMS: atom_id res chain seq x y z
N MET A 1 -13.47 -14.12 -44.18
CA MET A 1 -12.63 -15.06 -43.41
C MET A 1 -11.41 -14.38 -42.78
N LYS A 2 -10.43 -13.84 -43.55
CA LYS A 2 -9.22 -13.18 -42.98
C LYS A 2 -9.52 -12.07 -41.95
N LYS A 3 -10.50 -11.20 -42.22
CA LYS A 3 -10.91 -10.13 -41.28
C LYS A 3 -11.49 -10.68 -39.97
N ILE A 4 -12.24 -11.78 -40.03
CA ILE A 4 -12.82 -12.44 -38.85
C ILE A 4 -11.70 -13.08 -38.01
N SER A 5 -10.74 -13.75 -38.65
CA SER A 5 -9.58 -14.33 -37.97
C SER A 5 -8.74 -13.27 -37.23
N ILE A 6 -8.53 -12.10 -37.84
CA ILE A 6 -7.82 -10.98 -37.18
C ILE A 6 -8.58 -10.48 -35.95
N ILE A 7 -9.91 -10.32 -36.07
CA ILE A 7 -10.76 -9.87 -34.96
C ILE A 7 -10.70 -10.87 -33.78
N VAL A 8 -10.76 -12.18 -34.06
CA VAL A 8 -10.68 -13.21 -33.01
C VAL A 8 -9.35 -13.17 -32.27
N VAL A 9 -8.23 -12.99 -32.98
CA VAL A 9 -6.90 -12.86 -32.37
C VAL A 9 -6.83 -11.61 -31.48
N ILE A 10 -7.35 -10.48 -31.94
CA ILE A 10 -7.37 -9.23 -31.15
C ILE A 10 -8.22 -9.40 -29.89
N ILE A 11 -9.40 -10.02 -30.00
CA ILE A 11 -10.27 -10.27 -28.84
C ILE A 11 -9.55 -11.19 -27.85
N SER A 12 -8.98 -12.30 -28.33
CA SER A 12 -8.26 -13.24 -27.47
C SER A 12 -7.07 -12.57 -26.76
N PHE A 13 -6.33 -11.70 -27.47
CA PHE A 13 -5.23 -10.96 -26.87
C PHE A 13 -5.74 -9.96 -25.82
N THR A 14 -6.81 -9.24 -26.13
CA THR A 14 -7.40 -8.23 -25.23
C THR A 14 -7.91 -8.87 -23.93
N VAL A 15 -8.53 -10.05 -24.01
CA VAL A 15 -9.00 -10.81 -22.84
C VAL A 15 -7.87 -11.15 -21.87
N VAL A 16 -6.64 -11.34 -22.37
CA VAL A 16 -5.45 -11.60 -21.53
C VAL A 16 -4.76 -10.30 -21.12
N ALA A 17 -4.67 -9.31 -22.02
CA ALA A 17 -3.95 -8.07 -21.79
C ALA A 17 -4.60 -7.21 -20.69
N ILE A 18 -5.93 -7.15 -20.63
CA ILE A 18 -6.66 -6.36 -19.62
C ILE A 18 -6.39 -6.83 -18.17
N PRO A 19 -6.60 -8.12 -17.81
CA PRO A 19 -6.33 -8.56 -16.44
C PRO A 19 -4.84 -8.45 -16.11
N PHE A 20 -3.95 -8.75 -17.06
CA PHE A 20 -2.51 -8.62 -16.87
C PHE A 20 -2.09 -7.16 -16.62
N GLY A 21 -2.56 -6.23 -17.44
CA GLY A 21 -2.31 -4.80 -17.25
C GLY A 21 -2.90 -4.26 -15.94
N SER A 22 -4.08 -4.75 -15.55
CA SER A 22 -4.70 -4.38 -14.26
C SER A 22 -3.87 -4.86 -13.07
N TYR A 23 -3.35 -6.10 -13.13
CA TYR A 23 -2.45 -6.63 -12.11
C TYR A 23 -1.17 -5.79 -12.00
N LEU A 24 -0.52 -5.49 -13.13
CA LEU A 24 0.68 -4.66 -13.14
C LEU A 24 0.42 -3.25 -12.57
N TYR A 25 -0.72 -2.65 -12.89
CA TYR A 25 -1.10 -1.35 -12.34
C TYR A 25 -1.27 -1.38 -10.81
N VAL A 26 -1.90 -2.43 -10.28
CA VAL A 26 -2.05 -2.61 -8.83
C VAL A 26 -0.68 -2.76 -8.16
N GLN A 27 0.18 -3.62 -8.69
CA GLN A 27 1.54 -3.83 -8.16
C GLN A 27 2.35 -2.53 -8.17
N TYR A 28 2.29 -1.79 -9.28
CA TYR A 28 2.93 -0.47 -9.36
C TYR A 28 2.43 0.49 -8.29
N LYS A 29 1.11 0.53 -8.03
CA LYS A 29 0.53 1.41 -7.01
C LYS A 29 0.94 1.03 -5.59
N LEU A 30 1.09 -0.26 -5.30
CA LEU A 30 1.53 -0.76 -4.00
C LEU A 30 3.01 -0.44 -3.75
N ASN A 31 3.89 -0.78 -4.69
CA ASN A 31 5.34 -0.49 -4.55
C ASN A 31 5.59 1.02 -4.42
N ASN A 32 4.92 1.82 -5.25
CA ASN A 32 5.03 3.27 -5.18
C ASN A 32 4.37 3.88 -3.93
N LEU A 33 3.57 3.12 -3.18
CA LEU A 33 3.07 3.56 -1.87
C LEU A 33 4.05 3.14 -0.77
N GLU A 34 4.69 1.98 -0.86
CA GLU A 34 5.80 1.56 0.01
C GLU A 34 6.93 2.59 -0.02
N ASP A 35 7.46 2.88 -1.21
CA ASP A 35 8.60 3.79 -1.39
C ASP A 35 8.28 5.19 -0.83
N ASP A 36 7.16 5.79 -1.25
CA ASP A 36 6.75 7.11 -0.76
C ASP A 36 6.48 7.13 0.75
N THR A 37 5.96 6.04 1.33
CA THR A 37 5.72 5.97 2.78
C THR A 37 7.04 5.88 3.53
N TYR A 38 7.98 5.09 3.02
CA TYR A 38 9.32 5.00 3.57
C TYR A 38 10.03 6.37 3.53
N ASP A 39 10.02 7.03 2.37
CA ASP A 39 10.60 8.36 2.20
C ASP A 39 9.94 9.40 3.11
N TYR A 40 8.60 9.36 3.24
CA TYR A 40 7.85 10.21 4.17
C TYR A 40 8.32 10.05 5.62
N LEU A 41 8.56 8.82 6.07
CA LEU A 41 9.04 8.56 7.42
C LEU A 41 10.48 9.07 7.61
N LEU A 42 11.35 8.91 6.61
CA LEU A 42 12.69 9.49 6.65
C LEU A 42 12.65 11.02 6.74
N GLU A 43 11.77 11.68 5.98
CA GLU A 43 11.55 13.13 6.04
C GLU A 43 11.03 13.58 7.41
N LYS A 44 10.27 12.73 8.11
CA LYS A 44 9.82 12.95 9.50
C LYS A 44 10.91 12.78 10.54
N GLY A 45 12.09 12.30 10.14
CA GLY A 45 13.25 12.12 11.02
C GLY A 45 13.42 10.71 11.57
N TYR A 46 12.62 9.74 11.13
CA TYR A 46 12.88 8.33 11.42
C TYR A 46 14.14 7.87 10.70
N THR A 47 14.93 7.04 11.35
CA THR A 47 16.07 6.38 10.75
C THR A 47 15.66 5.02 10.17
N LYS A 48 16.51 4.46 9.31
CA LYS A 48 16.28 3.12 8.75
C LYS A 48 16.16 2.03 9.82
N ASN A 49 16.78 2.23 10.99
CA ASN A 49 16.75 1.26 12.08
C ASN A 49 15.46 1.37 12.92
N ASP A 50 14.74 2.48 12.82
CA ASP A 50 13.48 2.68 13.54
C ASP A 50 12.31 2.01 12.81
N ILE A 51 12.47 1.71 11.52
CA ILE A 51 11.44 1.12 10.66
C ILE A 51 11.78 -0.35 10.43
N VAL A 52 10.96 -1.24 10.96
CA VAL A 52 11.12 -2.70 10.77
C VAL A 52 10.62 -3.11 9.39
N SER A 53 9.45 -2.61 9.01
CA SER A 53 8.86 -2.90 7.70
C SER A 53 7.94 -1.78 7.24
N VAL A 54 7.84 -1.66 5.92
CA VAL A 54 6.80 -0.92 5.20
C VAL A 54 6.27 -1.87 4.14
N GLU A 55 5.00 -2.26 4.24
CA GLU A 55 4.37 -3.18 3.30
C GLU A 55 3.03 -2.63 2.82
N SER A 56 2.86 -2.49 1.51
CA SER A 56 1.61 -2.03 0.92
C SER A 56 0.70 -3.19 0.55
N LYS A 57 -0.57 -3.07 0.92
CA LYS A 57 -1.61 -4.02 0.50
C LYS A 57 -2.96 -3.36 0.26
N ILE A 58 -3.84 -4.13 -0.35
CA ILE A 58 -5.23 -3.73 -0.56
C ILE A 58 -6.00 -4.01 0.73
N LYS A 59 -6.58 -2.96 1.33
CA LYS A 59 -7.46 -3.08 2.50
C LYS A 59 -8.87 -2.61 2.18
N LYS A 60 -9.82 -2.99 3.04
CA LYS A 60 -11.22 -2.56 2.93
C LYS A 60 -11.40 -1.07 3.26
N LEU A 61 -10.61 -0.54 4.20
CA LEU A 61 -10.67 0.85 4.65
C LEU A 61 -10.10 1.84 3.61
N SER A 62 -9.00 1.45 2.96
CA SER A 62 -8.45 2.15 1.80
C SER A 62 -7.95 1.14 0.78
N LEU A 63 -8.27 1.35 -0.50
CA LEU A 63 -7.92 0.44 -1.58
C LEU A 63 -6.41 0.16 -1.67
N PHE A 64 -5.58 1.12 -1.27
CA PHE A 64 -4.13 0.97 -1.16
C PHE A 64 -3.70 1.53 0.20
N THR A 65 -3.13 0.69 1.04
CA THR A 65 -2.65 1.04 2.38
C THR A 65 -1.24 0.52 2.57
N ALA A 66 -0.32 1.37 3.02
CA ALA A 66 0.97 0.95 3.53
C ALA A 66 0.86 0.70 5.04
N GLU A 67 1.25 -0.48 5.46
CA GLU A 67 1.43 -0.84 6.86
C GLU A 67 2.88 -0.62 7.27
N VAL A 68 3.06 0.02 8.42
CA VAL A 68 4.38 0.31 8.97
C VAL A 68 4.47 -0.29 10.36
N ILE A 69 5.58 -0.98 10.61
CA ILE A 69 5.94 -1.50 11.93
C ILE A 69 7.23 -0.81 12.36
N PHE A 70 7.21 -0.18 13.55
CA PHE A 70 8.38 0.48 14.13
C PHE A 70 9.14 -0.46 15.07
N ALA A 71 10.44 -0.25 15.20
CA ALA A 71 11.35 -1.14 15.95
C ALA A 71 11.10 -1.11 17.46
N ASP A 72 10.58 -0.01 18.00
CA ASP A 72 10.26 0.15 19.41
C ASP A 72 8.78 -0.15 19.74
N GLU A 73 7.97 -0.50 18.73
CA GLU A 73 6.56 -0.92 18.84
C GLU A 73 6.21 -1.98 17.79
N THR A 74 6.92 -3.12 17.82
CA THR A 74 6.83 -4.17 16.78
C THR A 74 5.48 -4.88 16.68
N TYR A 75 4.60 -4.66 17.65
CA TYR A 75 3.27 -5.29 17.70
C TYR A 75 2.14 -4.36 17.23
N VAL A 76 2.47 -3.09 16.93
CA VAL A 76 1.50 -2.09 16.49
C VAL A 76 1.69 -1.88 15.00
N ILE A 77 0.61 -2.02 14.24
CA ILE A 77 0.62 -1.81 12.79
C ILE A 77 -0.05 -0.47 12.47
N TYR A 78 0.75 0.46 11.96
CA TYR A 78 0.30 1.79 11.58
C TYR A 78 -0.05 1.84 10.09
N ASP A 79 -1.26 2.32 9.79
CA ASP A 79 -1.78 2.40 8.43
C ASP A 79 -1.57 3.79 7.83
N TYR A 80 -1.02 3.82 6.61
CA TYR A 80 -0.78 5.02 5.82
C TYR A 80 -1.44 4.90 4.44
N LYS A 81 -1.85 6.04 3.86
CA LYS A 81 -2.34 6.12 2.49
C LYS A 81 -1.91 7.41 1.82
N LYS A 82 -2.02 7.45 0.48
CA LYS A 82 -1.98 8.71 -0.27
C LYS A 82 -3.34 9.39 -0.25
N ASN A 83 -3.36 10.67 0.09
CA ASN A 83 -4.55 11.51 -0.05
C ASN A 83 -4.78 11.91 -1.52
N SER A 84 -5.84 12.67 -1.79
CA SER A 84 -6.19 13.14 -3.15
C SER A 84 -5.12 14.01 -3.80
N SER A 85 -4.24 14.63 -3.02
CA SER A 85 -3.12 15.44 -3.49
C SER A 85 -1.83 14.62 -3.71
N GLY A 86 -1.87 13.30 -3.46
CA GLY A 86 -0.72 12.40 -3.58
C GLY A 86 0.19 12.37 -2.36
N LYS A 87 -0.12 13.11 -1.28
CA LYS A 87 0.68 13.12 -0.06
C LYS A 87 0.37 11.91 0.82
N VAL A 88 1.40 11.29 1.38
CA VAL A 88 1.27 10.24 2.41
C VAL A 88 0.72 10.84 3.70
N ILE A 89 -0.30 10.19 4.25
CA ILE A 89 -0.92 10.52 5.54
C ILE A 89 -1.18 9.24 6.32
N GLN A 90 -1.04 9.29 7.64
CA GLN A 90 -1.50 8.20 8.51
C GLN A 90 -3.02 8.22 8.61
N ILE A 91 -3.63 7.04 8.66
CA ILE A 91 -5.09 6.87 8.79
C ILE A 91 -5.51 6.14 10.05
N GLY A 92 -4.59 5.48 10.75
CA GLY A 92 -4.85 4.86 12.05
C GLY A 92 -3.93 3.69 12.35
N VAL A 93 -4.39 2.85 13.27
CA VAL A 93 -3.74 1.60 13.71
C VAL A 93 -4.69 0.45 13.36
N SER A 94 -4.20 -0.60 12.70
CA SER A 94 -5.04 -1.74 12.29
C SER A 94 -4.92 -2.97 13.17
N GLU A 95 -3.79 -3.15 13.85
CA GLU A 95 -3.61 -4.21 14.83
C GLU A 95 -3.04 -3.61 16.12
N ASP A 96 -3.77 -3.84 17.21
CA ASP A 96 -3.38 -3.58 18.58
C ASP A 96 -3.61 -4.88 19.37
N PRO A 97 -2.56 -5.53 19.89
CA PRO A 97 -2.71 -6.76 20.66
C PRO A 97 -3.34 -6.54 22.05
N TYR A 98 -3.51 -5.29 22.49
CA TYR A 98 -4.07 -4.92 23.79
C TYR A 98 -5.43 -4.23 23.61
N ASP A 99 -6.37 -4.93 22.99
CA ASP A 99 -7.78 -4.54 22.83
C ASP A 99 -8.41 -4.13 24.17
N GLY A 100 -8.28 -2.85 24.56
CA GLY A 100 -9.02 -2.26 25.67
C GLY A 100 -8.29 -1.36 26.67
N ASP A 101 -6.96 -1.26 26.66
CA ASP A 101 -6.27 -0.26 27.51
C ASP A 101 -5.83 0.94 26.68
N TYR A 102 -6.04 2.15 27.20
CA TYR A 102 -5.61 3.41 26.55
C TYR A 102 -4.07 3.48 26.47
N GLN A 103 -3.45 2.70 25.59
CA GLN A 103 -2.06 2.88 25.23
C GLN A 103 -1.95 4.11 24.33
N GLN A 104 -1.08 5.04 24.74
CA GLN A 104 -0.65 6.10 23.85
C GLN A 104 0.30 5.49 22.83
N PHE A 105 -0.21 5.25 21.62
CA PHE A 105 0.59 4.85 20.47
C PHE A 105 1.65 5.92 20.19
N LYS A 106 2.94 5.55 20.23
CA LYS A 106 4.03 6.54 20.13
C LYS A 106 4.09 7.23 18.76
N HIS A 107 3.64 6.56 17.71
CA HIS A 107 3.77 7.02 16.33
C HIS A 107 2.44 7.42 15.69
N LEU A 108 1.38 7.60 16.48
CA LEU A 108 0.10 8.13 15.99
C LEU A 108 0.21 9.66 15.80
N GLU A 109 -0.08 10.13 14.59
CA GLU A 109 -0.08 11.54 14.16
C GLU A 109 -1.34 12.32 14.53
#